data_AF-A0A948BFY7-F1
#
_entry.id   AF-A0A948BFY7-F1
#
_cell.length_a   1.000
_cell.length_b   1.000
_cell.length_c   1.000
_cell.angle_alpha   90.00
_cell.angle_beta   90.00
_cell.angle_gamma   90.00
#
_symmetry.space_group_name_H-M   'P 1'
#
loop_
_entity.id
_entity.type
_entity.pdbx_description
1 polymer ?
#
loop_
_entity_poly.entity_id
_entity_poly.type
_entity_poly.pdbx_seq_one_letter_code
_entity_poly.pdbx_strand_id
1 'polypeptide(L)'
;MIIDKPIFTIGTASNILNLHPRTLRIYEKEGLFKPERKGAWRYYSMNDLNWIKCIRKMIHERGINTGAIRNLLEHMACWNIVDCPLDKREMCTAYHASHMDTKWVS
;
A
#
# COMPACT_ATOMS: atom_id res chain seq x y z
N MET A 1 3.58 2.05 21.53
CA MET A 1 3.27 2.26 20.11
C MET A 1 4.45 1.75 19.31
N ILE A 2 4.36 0.58 18.68
CA ILE A 2 5.44 0.10 17.80
C ILE A 2 5.36 0.97 16.55
N ILE A 3 6.28 1.93 16.44
CA ILE A 3 6.44 2.76 15.25
C ILE A 3 6.90 1.79 14.15
N ASP A 4 6.06 1.55 13.15
CA ASP A 4 6.37 0.71 11.99
C ASP A 4 7.40 1.43 11.11
N LYS A 5 8.66 1.36 11.55
CA LYS A 5 9.77 2.11 10.96
C LYS A 5 10.31 1.36 9.74
N PRO A 6 10.41 2.02 8.56
CA PRO A 6 10.96 1.39 7.37
C PRO A 6 12.49 1.33 7.47
N ILE A 7 13.00 0.13 7.71
CA ILE A 7 14.42 -0.14 7.95
C ILE A 7 14.99 -1.19 6.99
N PHE A 8 14.14 -1.95 6.30
CA PHE A 8 14.59 -3.00 5.39
C PHE A 8 14.93 -2.39 4.03
N THR A 9 16.11 -2.69 3.49
CA THR A 9 16.46 -2.35 2.10
C THR A 9 15.76 -3.29 1.12
N ILE A 10 15.71 -2.94 -0.18
CA ILE A 10 15.12 -3.82 -1.20
C ILE A 10 15.74 -5.22 -1.25
N GLY A 11 17.04 -5.35 -1.00
CA GLY A 11 17.73 -6.64 -0.93
C GLY A 11 17.30 -7.46 0.29
N THR A 12 17.18 -6.81 1.45
CA THR A 12 16.71 -7.46 2.68
C THR A 12 15.25 -7.91 2.54
N ALA A 13 14.39 -7.03 2.00
CA ALA A 13 12.99 -7.33 1.71
C ALA A 13 12.86 -8.50 0.71
N SER A 14 13.67 -8.49 -0.35
CA SER A 14 13.74 -9.55 -1.35
C SER A 14 14.05 -10.91 -0.73
N ASN A 15 15.05 -10.97 0.16
CA ASN A 15 15.42 -12.19 0.87
C ASN A 15 14.30 -12.68 1.80
N ILE A 16 13.74 -11.79 2.62
CA ILE A 16 12.66 -12.14 3.57
C ILE A 16 11.42 -12.66 2.85
N LEU A 17 11.08 -12.06 1.71
CA LEU A 17 9.89 -12.42 0.93
C LEU A 17 10.14 -13.58 -0.03
N ASN A 18 11.39 -14.01 -0.20
CA ASN A 18 11.83 -14.92 -1.25
C ASN A 18 11.31 -14.47 -2.64
N LEU A 19 11.51 -13.19 -2.95
CA LEU A 19 11.10 -12.56 -4.20
C LEU A 19 12.29 -11.87 -4.85
N HIS A 20 12.39 -11.95 -6.17
CA HIS A 20 13.41 -11.20 -6.90
C HIS A 20 13.18 -9.67 -6.74
N PRO A 21 14.22 -8.81 -6.57
CA PRO A 21 14.04 -7.37 -6.39
C PRO A 21 13.28 -6.68 -7.53
N ARG A 22 13.35 -7.25 -8.74
CA ARG A 22 12.57 -6.78 -9.89
C ARG A 22 11.07 -6.90 -9.66
N THR A 23 10.59 -7.97 -9.00
CA THR A 23 9.18 -8.17 -8.68
C THR A 23 8.67 -7.07 -7.75
N LEU A 24 9.45 -6.72 -6.72
CA LEU A 24 9.12 -5.61 -5.81
C LEU A 24 8.99 -4.27 -6.55
N ARG A 25 9.90 -4.00 -7.51
CA ARG A 25 9.84 -2.79 -8.34
C ARG A 25 8.65 -2.80 -9.29
N ILE A 26 8.26 -3.97 -9.81
CA ILE A 26 7.07 -4.11 -10.64
C ILE A 26 5.84 -3.81 -9.80
N TYR A 27 5.68 -4.44 -8.63
CA TYR A 27 4.53 -4.18 -7.75
C TYR A 27 4.42 -2.72 -7.29
N GLU A 28 5.56 -2.06 -7.00
CA GLU A 28 5.60 -0.62 -6.71
C GLU A 28 5.16 0.20 -7.94
N LYS A 29 5.69 -0.09 -9.13
CA LYS A 29 5.31 0.58 -10.39
C LYS A 29 3.84 0.37 -10.73
N GLU A 30 3.33 -0.82 -10.44
CA GLU A 30 1.93 -1.20 -10.55
C GLU A 30 1.06 -0.61 -9.41
N GLY A 31 1.61 0.28 -8.57
CA GLY A 31 0.85 1.03 -7.58
C GLY A 31 0.26 0.18 -6.46
N LEU A 32 0.73 -1.05 -6.28
CA LEU A 32 0.15 -1.99 -5.31
C LEU A 32 0.58 -1.66 -3.87
N PHE A 33 1.68 -0.94 -3.71
CA PHE A 33 2.17 -0.42 -2.43
C PHE A 33 3.17 0.72 -2.69
N LYS A 34 3.52 1.48 -1.63
CA LYS A 34 4.45 2.62 -1.72
C LYS A 34 5.48 2.55 -0.59
N PRO A 35 6.74 2.14 -0.85
CA PRO A 35 7.78 2.12 0.17
C PRO A 35 8.22 3.54 0.55
N GLU A 36 8.82 3.70 1.73
CA GLU A 36 9.47 4.95 2.09
C GLU A 36 10.72 5.17 1.24
N ARG A 37 10.94 6.39 0.79
CA ARG A 37 12.11 6.77 0.01
C ARG A 37 13.03 7.68 0.80
N LYS A 38 14.32 7.35 0.79
CA LYS A 38 15.39 8.26 1.23
C LYS A 38 16.32 8.48 0.04
N GLY A 39 16.00 9.52 -0.74
CA GLY A 39 16.61 9.78 -2.05
C GLY A 39 16.32 8.65 -3.05
N ALA A 40 17.38 8.04 -3.58
CA ALA A 40 17.27 6.93 -4.53
C ALA A 40 16.87 5.59 -3.87
N TRP A 41 17.05 5.47 -2.55
CA TRP A 41 16.91 4.22 -1.81
C TRP A 41 15.49 4.01 -1.32
N ARG A 42 15.03 2.76 -1.42
CA ARG A 42 13.74 2.29 -0.91
C ARG A 42 13.94 1.58 0.41
N TYR A 43 13.15 1.98 1.39
CA TYR A 43 13.06 1.34 2.68
C TYR A 43 11.66 0.79 2.88
N TYR A 44 11.60 -0.43 3.39
CA TYR A 44 10.39 -1.18 3.62
C TYR A 44 10.22 -1.34 5.13
N SER A 45 8.99 -1.19 5.60
CA SER A 45 8.60 -1.48 6.97
C SER A 45 8.20 -2.95 7.11
N MET A 46 7.91 -3.41 8.33
CA MET A 46 7.41 -4.77 8.50
C MET A 46 5.99 -4.91 7.91
N ASN A 47 5.17 -3.87 8.01
CA ASN A 47 3.85 -3.88 7.38
C ASN A 47 3.93 -3.92 5.85
N ASP A 48 4.90 -3.25 5.23
CA ASP A 48 5.12 -3.37 3.79
C ASP A 48 5.37 -4.83 3.39
N LEU A 49 6.24 -5.54 4.13
CA LEU A 49 6.53 -6.95 3.84
C LEU A 49 5.29 -7.83 4.01
N ASN A 50 4.50 -7.62 5.06
CA ASN A 50 3.27 -8.36 5.27
C ASN A 50 2.23 -8.07 4.18
N TRP A 51 2.10 -6.81 3.77
CA TRP A 51 1.23 -6.41 2.68
C TRP A 51 1.65 -7.03 1.34
N ILE A 52 2.95 -7.05 1.03
CA ILE A 52 3.48 -7.69 -0.18
C ILE A 52 3.20 -9.20 -0.18
N LYS A 53 3.25 -9.88 0.99
CA LYS A 53 2.81 -11.28 1.10
C LYS A 53 1.33 -11.43 0.73
N CYS A 54 0.46 -10.52 1.19
CA CYS A 54 -0.96 -10.53 0.83
C CYS A 54 -1.17 -10.32 -0.68
N ILE A 55 -0.48 -9.36 -1.29
CA ILE A 55 -0.49 -9.15 -2.74
C ILE A 55 -0.10 -10.44 -3.46
N ARG A 56 0.98 -11.09 -3.03
CA ARG A 56 1.45 -12.35 -3.63
C ARG A 56 0.39 -13.44 -3.58
N LYS A 57 -0.30 -13.60 -2.43
CA LYS A 57 -1.40 -14.57 -2.30
C LYS A 57 -2.56 -14.24 -3.24
N MET A 58 -2.95 -12.97 -3.34
CA MET A 58 -4.00 -12.54 -4.27
C MET A 58 -3.65 -12.88 -5.73
N ILE A 59 -2.40 -12.64 -6.12
CA ILE A 59 -1.95 -12.91 -7.50
C ILE A 59 -1.84 -14.41 -7.77
N HIS A 60 -1.13 -15.15 -6.92
CA HIS A 60 -0.72 -16.52 -7.23
C HIS A 60 -1.70 -17.59 -6.74
N GLU A 61 -2.39 -17.37 -5.61
CA GLU A 61 -3.32 -18.35 -5.07
C GLU A 61 -4.76 -18.08 -5.56
N ARG A 62 -5.12 -16.80 -5.80
CA ARG A 62 -6.48 -16.41 -6.20
C ARG A 62 -6.60 -15.97 -7.66
N GLY A 63 -5.50 -15.90 -8.41
CA GLY A 63 -5.49 -15.52 -9.83
C GLY A 63 -5.89 -14.07 -10.10
N ILE A 64 -5.81 -13.19 -9.10
CA ILE A 64 -6.19 -11.78 -9.25
C ILE A 64 -5.04 -11.03 -9.91
N ASN A 65 -5.29 -10.39 -11.05
CA ASN A 65 -4.25 -9.61 -11.73
C ASN A 65 -3.96 -8.28 -11.00
N THR A 66 -2.79 -7.68 -11.29
CA THR A 66 -2.32 -6.46 -10.64
C THR A 66 -3.24 -5.25 -10.89
N GLY A 67 -3.83 -5.14 -12.09
CA GLY A 67 -4.77 -4.06 -12.42
C GLY A 67 -6.04 -4.10 -11.58
N ALA A 68 -6.59 -5.30 -11.35
CA ALA A 68 -7.75 -5.49 -10.47
C ALA A 68 -7.42 -5.13 -9.02
N ILE A 69 -6.25 -5.53 -8.52
CA ILE A 69 -5.80 -5.15 -7.16
C ILE A 69 -5.62 -3.63 -7.06
N ARG A 70 -5.01 -2.98 -8.06
CA ARG A 70 -4.87 -1.51 -8.08
C ARG A 70 -6.23 -0.83 -8.03
N ASN A 71 -7.15 -1.20 -8.93
CA ASN A 71 -8.50 -0.62 -8.96
C ASN A 71 -9.22 -0.79 -7.61
N LEU A 72 -9.05 -1.96 -6.97
CA LEU A 72 -9.57 -2.21 -5.63
C LEU A 72 -9.05 -1.18 -4.62
N LEU A 73 -7.74 -0.96 -4.58
CA LEU A 73 -7.09 -0.05 -3.63
C LEU A 73 -7.49 1.41 -3.84
N GLU A 74 -7.73 1.81 -5.08
CA GLU A 74 -8.13 3.18 -5.43
C GLU A 74 -9.59 3.48 -5.03
N HIS A 75 -10.49 2.51 -5.16
CA HIS A 75 -11.93 2.72 -5.00
C HIS A 75 -12.49 2.20 -3.68
N MET A 76 -11.82 1.24 -3.04
CA MET A 76 -12.25 0.68 -1.77
C MET A 76 -11.72 1.49 -0.60
N ALA A 77 -12.43 2.58 -0.33
CA ALA A 77 -12.18 3.34 0.88
C ALA A 77 -12.49 2.53 2.14
N CYS A 78 -11.59 2.60 3.14
CA CYS A 78 -11.73 1.84 4.38
C CYS A 78 -13.07 2.14 5.08
N TRP A 79 -13.57 3.37 5.02
CA TRP A 79 -14.83 3.74 5.66
C TRP A 79 -16.07 3.09 5.07
N ASN A 80 -16.01 2.63 3.81
CA ASN A 80 -17.10 1.85 3.21
C ASN A 80 -17.00 0.36 3.55
N ILE A 81 -15.78 -0.15 3.79
CA ILE A 81 -15.54 -1.58 4.04
C ILE A 81 -15.79 -1.93 5.51
N VAL A 82 -15.25 -1.14 6.43
CA VAL A 82 -15.31 -1.41 7.88
C VAL A 82 -16.40 -0.61 8.60
N ASP A 83 -17.27 0.06 7.84
CA ASP A 83 -18.30 0.97 8.35
C ASP A 83 -17.75 1.95 9.40
N CYS A 84 -16.70 2.69 9.02
CA CYS A 84 -16.00 3.58 9.94
C CYS A 84 -16.90 4.76 10.31
N PRO A 85 -17.11 5.11 11.59
CA PRO A 85 -17.97 6.21 11.97
C PRO A 85 -17.34 7.58 11.61
N LEU A 86 -18.18 8.61 11.40
CA LEU A 86 -17.76 9.92 10.87
C LEU A 86 -16.73 10.63 11.76
N ASP A 87 -16.88 10.56 13.07
CA ASP A 87 -15.94 11.10 14.06
C ASP A 87 -14.51 10.59 13.84
N LYS A 88 -14.36 9.32 13.48
CA LYS A 88 -13.05 8.73 13.13
C LYS A 88 -12.58 9.13 11.73
N ARG A 89 -13.50 9.31 10.78
CA ARG A 89 -13.16 9.77 9.42
C ARG A 89 -12.59 11.19 9.43
N GLU A 90 -13.11 12.07 10.29
CA GLU A 90 -12.60 13.44 10.47
C GLU A 90 -11.16 13.51 10.98
N MET A 91 -10.63 12.43 11.57
CA MET A 91 -9.22 12.33 11.96
C MET A 91 -8.39 11.49 10.98
N CYS A 92 -9.01 10.96 9.92
CA CYS A 92 -8.37 10.04 8.98
C CYS A 92 -7.71 10.80 7.82
N THR A 93 -6.39 10.70 7.73
CA THR A 93 -5.62 11.31 6.64
C THR A 93 -6.05 10.79 5.25
N ALA A 94 -6.42 9.52 5.14
CA ALA A 94 -6.93 8.94 3.89
C ALA A 94 -8.31 9.50 3.49
N TYR A 95 -9.20 9.70 4.47
CA TYR A 95 -10.52 10.31 4.22
C TYR A 95 -10.37 11.73 3.69
N HIS A 96 -9.58 12.56 4.37
CA HIS A 96 -9.31 13.93 3.92
C HIS A 96 -8.64 13.98 2.54
N ALA A 97 -7.61 13.17 2.31
CA ALA A 97 -6.91 13.16 1.03
C ALA A 97 -7.84 12.84 -0.16
N SER A 98 -8.84 11.97 0.04
CA SER A 98 -9.82 11.61 -1.00
C SER A 98 -10.96 12.63 -1.18
N HIS A 99 -11.17 13.55 -0.23
CA HIS A 99 -12.26 14.53 -0.25
C HIS A 99 -11.76 15.99 -0.37
N MET A 100 -10.45 16.22 -0.44
CA MET A 100 -9.86 17.56 -0.61
C MET A 100 -10.00 18.15 -2.03
N ASP A 101 -10.57 17.40 -3.00
CA ASP A 101 -10.76 17.86 -4.39
C ASP A 101 -12.09 18.60 -4.64
N THR A 102 -12.90 18.91 -3.62
CA THR A 102 -14.15 19.66 -3.78
C THR A 102 -13.97 21.19 -3.73
N LYS A 103 -12.75 21.72 -3.88
CA LYS A 103 -12.49 23.17 -4.02
C LYS A 103 -12.25 23.64 -5.46
N TRP A 104 -12.88 22.98 -6.44
CA TRP A 104 -12.96 23.45 -7.83
C TRP A 104 -14.41 23.63 -8.31
N VAL A 105 -15.24 24.36 -7.55
CA VAL A 105 -16.38 25.12 -8.11
C VAL A 105 -16.61 26.36 -7.24
N SER A 106 -15.89 27.43 -7.54
CA SER A 106 -16.30 28.81 -7.25
C SER A 106 -15.64 29.72 -8.28
#